data_AF-A0A382MID8-F1
#
_entry.id   AF-A0A382MID8-F1
#
_cell.length_a   1.000
_cell.length_b   1.000
_cell.length_c   1.000
_cell.angle_alpha   90.00
_cell.angle_beta   90.00
_cell.angle_gamma   90.00
#
_symmetry.space_group_name_H-M   'P 1'
#
loop_
_entity.id
_entity.type
_entity.pdbx_description
1 polymer ?
#
loop_
_entity_poly.entity_id
_entity_poly.type
_entity_poly.pdbx_seq_one_letter_code
_entity_poly.pdbx_strand_id
1 'polypeptide(L)'
;CGVCGGSGIPDGECDCAGSVDLGCGCGAAGPSGCDNACGSDLENDECGVCGGDGSSCGPPTLITYYQFDDNLTDSEGNATLAELTTNTTSGYGNNATGSYWSWTSSDDRGGGFQIDIPEDLIADSYSIGIRFQYNEISSGWEKIIDYQNRTSDNGFYFNNGKIRFYPGAAEGTNQYVADTPYDLVVTRNGANNEFIAYIVDEDGNLTLEFTYDDSDDNGNPIIVDNNIRLGFFHDDNASIGAEATTGGKVYSVKVWDDVLTPNEAVAAMGGCTDATACNYDVDATIDDGSCSENDECGVCGGDNSSCIIFIANNIATNADRAWGVFSADMDGDGDMDIVSASYQDDTIAWYENDGASDPSFAASNIATSADGARSVFAADMDG
;
A
#
# COMPACT_ATOMS: atom_id res chain seq x y z
N CYS A 1 -7.33 61.04 4.49
CA CYS A 1 -5.88 61.07 4.78
C CYS A 1 -5.68 61.63 6.19
N GLY A 2 -5.11 60.85 7.11
CA GLY A 2 -4.85 61.30 8.50
C GLY A 2 -5.69 60.66 9.62
N VAL A 3 -6.37 59.53 9.37
CA VAL A 3 -7.05 58.74 10.42
C VAL A 3 -6.76 57.25 10.16
N CYS A 4 -6.19 56.54 11.13
CA CYS A 4 -6.09 55.06 11.07
C CYS A 4 -7.49 54.46 10.91
N GLY A 5 -7.70 53.67 9.86
CA GLY A 5 -8.99 53.03 9.55
C GLY A 5 -9.98 53.85 8.71
N GLY A 6 -9.58 55.01 8.18
CA GLY A 6 -10.39 55.76 7.21
C GLY A 6 -10.19 55.26 5.76
N SER A 7 -11.19 55.43 4.90
CA SER A 7 -11.29 54.96 3.50
C SER A 7 -10.30 55.61 2.51
N GLY A 8 -9.07 55.89 2.92
CA GLY A 8 -8.27 56.99 2.37
C GLY A 8 -6.90 56.67 1.77
N ILE A 9 -6.51 55.41 1.58
CA ILE A 9 -5.28 55.07 0.85
C ILE A 9 -5.60 53.92 -0.13
N PRO A 10 -5.48 54.12 -1.45
CA PRO A 10 -5.57 53.05 -2.45
C PRO A 10 -4.38 52.07 -2.34
N ASP A 11 -4.57 50.80 -2.74
CA ASP A 11 -3.49 49.80 -2.81
C ASP A 11 -2.26 50.34 -3.55
N GLY A 12 -1.08 50.18 -2.94
CA GLY A 12 0.21 50.62 -3.50
C GLY A 12 0.62 52.08 -3.21
N GLU A 13 -0.18 52.87 -2.48
CA GLU A 13 0.16 54.26 -2.11
C GLU A 13 0.76 54.36 -0.69
N CYS A 14 1.62 55.37 -0.48
CA CYS A 14 2.32 55.58 0.81
C CYS A 14 1.48 56.40 1.81
N ASP A 15 1.54 56.06 3.11
CA ASP A 15 1.09 56.99 4.15
C ASP A 15 2.03 58.20 4.32
N CYS A 16 1.66 59.12 5.21
CA CYS A 16 2.46 60.30 5.52
C CYS A 16 3.80 60.01 6.20
N ALA A 17 4.09 58.76 6.58
CA ALA A 17 5.36 58.28 7.13
C ALA A 17 6.20 57.51 6.09
N GLY A 18 5.68 57.28 4.88
CA GLY A 18 6.37 56.59 3.79
C GLY A 18 6.14 55.07 3.75
N SER A 19 5.21 54.54 4.54
CA SER A 19 4.83 53.13 4.53
C SER A 19 3.86 52.83 3.40
N VAL A 20 4.10 51.76 2.63
CA VAL A 20 3.20 51.32 1.54
C VAL A 20 2.20 50.29 2.05
N ASP A 21 1.04 50.21 1.40
CA ASP A 21 0.09 49.11 1.57
C ASP A 21 0.36 48.02 0.53
N LEU A 22 0.69 46.82 1.00
CA LEU A 22 0.96 45.63 0.17
C LEU A 22 -0.23 44.68 0.08
N GLY A 23 -1.45 45.15 0.42
CA GLY A 23 -2.69 44.38 0.38
C GLY A 23 -3.19 43.91 1.75
N CYS A 24 -2.57 44.36 2.84
CA CYS A 24 -2.86 43.96 4.23
C CYS A 24 -2.99 45.14 5.20
N GLY A 25 -3.09 46.35 4.67
CA GLY A 25 -3.11 47.58 5.45
C GLY A 25 -1.74 48.27 5.46
N CYS A 26 -1.78 49.59 5.48
CA CYS A 26 -0.59 50.42 5.40
C CYS A 26 0.42 50.13 6.52
N GLY A 27 1.66 49.81 6.12
CA GLY A 27 2.77 49.49 7.03
C GLY A 27 2.79 48.04 7.53
N ALA A 28 1.82 47.21 7.16
CA ALA A 28 1.86 45.77 7.38
C ALA A 28 2.63 45.06 6.25
N ALA A 29 3.17 43.88 6.54
CA ALA A 29 3.65 42.98 5.50
C ALA A 29 2.49 42.58 4.56
N GLY A 30 2.78 42.34 3.29
CA GLY A 30 1.78 41.83 2.34
C GLY A 30 1.30 40.42 2.71
N PRO A 31 0.30 39.88 1.98
CA PRO A 31 -0.18 38.52 2.22
C PRO A 31 0.98 37.52 2.12
N SER A 32 1.03 36.59 3.06
CA SER A 32 2.11 35.62 3.23
C SER A 32 1.53 34.24 3.55
N GLY A 33 2.41 33.27 3.79
CA GLY A 33 2.02 31.88 4.01
C GLY A 33 1.52 31.19 2.75
N CYS A 34 1.31 29.88 2.85
CA CYS A 34 0.77 29.05 1.77
C CYS A 34 -0.68 29.39 1.38
N ASP A 35 -1.41 30.12 2.24
CA ASP A 35 -2.80 30.55 2.03
C ASP A 35 -2.89 31.98 1.47
N ASN A 36 -1.76 32.66 1.28
CA ASN A 36 -1.68 34.06 0.85
C ASN A 36 -2.59 34.98 1.69
N ALA A 37 -2.51 34.85 3.02
CA ALA A 37 -3.27 35.66 3.97
C ALA A 37 -2.38 36.64 4.75
N CYS A 38 -2.96 37.76 5.16
CA CYS A 38 -2.26 38.82 5.89
C CYS A 38 -1.81 38.36 7.28
N GLY A 39 -0.50 38.39 7.54
CA GLY A 39 0.07 37.97 8.82
C GLY A 39 0.03 36.46 9.05
N SER A 40 -0.11 35.69 7.97
CA SER A 40 -0.05 34.23 8.01
C SER A 40 1.40 33.77 8.00
N ASP A 41 1.73 32.95 9.00
CA ASP A 41 2.95 32.16 9.07
C ASP A 41 2.66 30.68 8.73
N LEU A 42 1.50 30.40 8.10
CA LEU A 42 1.16 29.04 7.70
C LEU A 42 2.07 28.60 6.56
N GLU A 43 2.66 27.43 6.73
CA GLU A 43 3.40 26.72 5.69
C GLU A 43 2.62 25.50 5.25
N ASN A 44 2.89 25.00 4.04
CA ASN A 44 2.41 23.69 3.67
C ASN A 44 3.04 22.68 4.64
N ASP A 45 2.24 21.74 5.13
CA ASP A 45 2.79 20.58 5.82
C ASP A 45 3.55 19.68 4.84
N GLU A 46 4.09 18.58 5.35
CA GLU A 46 4.84 17.60 4.56
C GLU A 46 4.03 16.96 3.42
N CYS A 47 2.71 17.14 3.40
CA CYS A 47 1.78 16.65 2.38
C CYS A 47 1.19 17.75 1.50
N GLY A 48 1.80 18.94 1.49
CA GLY A 48 1.40 20.04 0.62
C GLY A 48 0.12 20.74 1.06
N VAL A 49 -0.42 20.43 2.25
CA VAL A 49 -1.64 21.03 2.78
C VAL A 49 -1.29 22.25 3.61
N CYS A 50 -1.81 23.41 3.19
CA CYS A 50 -1.53 24.66 3.87
C CYS A 50 -2.08 24.69 5.30
N GLY A 51 -1.20 24.81 6.30
CA GLY A 51 -1.57 24.77 7.72
C GLY A 51 -2.11 23.42 8.18
N GLY A 52 -1.82 22.36 7.41
CA GLY A 52 -2.13 20.99 7.79
C GLY A 52 -1.31 20.52 9.00
N ASP A 53 -1.80 19.46 9.65
CA ASP A 53 -1.17 18.83 10.80
C ASP A 53 -0.52 17.48 10.43
N GLY A 54 -0.32 17.20 9.14
CA GLY A 54 0.19 15.94 8.62
C GLY A 54 -0.83 14.78 8.64
N SER A 55 -2.07 15.00 9.10
CA SER A 55 -3.08 13.91 9.16
C SER A 55 -3.71 13.56 7.81
N SER A 56 -3.54 14.41 6.79
CA SER A 56 -3.93 14.11 5.40
C SER A 56 -2.90 13.28 4.65
N CYS A 57 -1.71 13.10 5.23
CA CYS A 57 -0.76 12.09 4.81
C CYS A 57 -1.34 10.74 5.20
N GLY A 58 -2.11 10.11 4.31
CA GLY A 58 -2.26 8.67 4.39
C GLY A 58 -0.86 8.04 4.35
N PRO A 59 -0.63 6.88 4.99
CA PRO A 59 0.60 6.15 4.74
C PRO A 59 0.74 5.90 3.23
N PRO A 60 1.96 5.86 2.68
CA PRO A 60 2.17 5.56 1.26
C PRO A 60 1.39 4.30 0.86
N THR A 61 0.60 4.41 -0.20
CA THR A 61 -0.22 3.32 -0.71
C THR A 61 0.59 2.52 -1.73
N LEU A 62 0.60 1.20 -1.56
CA LEU A 62 1.21 0.31 -2.54
C LEU A 62 0.40 0.35 -3.84
N ILE A 63 1.04 0.71 -4.95
CA ILE A 63 0.43 0.79 -6.27
C ILE A 63 0.52 -0.54 -6.99
N THR A 64 1.71 -1.13 -7.00
CA THR A 64 1.99 -2.36 -7.75
C THR A 64 3.01 -3.21 -7.04
N TYR A 65 2.88 -4.52 -7.17
CA TYR A 65 3.80 -5.52 -6.65
C TYR A 65 3.93 -6.72 -7.60
N TYR A 66 5.15 -6.92 -8.09
CA TYR A 66 5.57 -8.08 -8.86
C TYR A 66 6.41 -9.01 -7.98
N GLN A 67 6.00 -10.27 -7.87
CA GLN A 67 6.69 -11.34 -7.11
C GLN A 67 7.47 -12.31 -8.01
N PHE A 68 7.24 -12.25 -9.32
CA PHE A 68 7.88 -13.14 -10.30
C PHE A 68 7.73 -14.66 -10.01
N ASP A 69 6.63 -15.06 -9.35
CA ASP A 69 6.26 -16.46 -9.13
C ASP A 69 5.65 -17.10 -10.39
N ASP A 70 6.53 -17.44 -11.34
CA ASP A 70 6.18 -18.00 -12.66
C ASP A 70 5.27 -17.11 -13.54
N ASN A 71 5.18 -15.81 -13.23
CA ASN A 71 4.37 -14.85 -13.97
C ASN A 71 4.94 -13.41 -13.91
N LEU A 72 4.41 -12.52 -14.77
CA LEU A 72 4.68 -11.06 -14.79
C LEU A 72 3.43 -10.25 -14.42
N THR A 73 2.54 -10.82 -13.59
CA THR A 73 1.31 -10.15 -13.19
C THR A 73 1.53 -9.33 -11.93
N ASP A 74 0.97 -8.12 -11.94
CA ASP A 74 0.89 -7.26 -10.77
C ASP A 74 -0.15 -7.81 -9.79
N SER A 75 0.22 -8.03 -8.53
CA SER A 75 -0.72 -8.50 -7.50
C SER A 75 -1.77 -7.45 -7.16
N GLU A 76 -1.45 -6.17 -7.30
CA GLU A 76 -2.39 -5.07 -7.05
C GLU A 76 -3.29 -4.79 -8.27
N GLY A 77 -2.91 -5.29 -9.44
CA GLY A 77 -3.67 -5.20 -10.69
C GLY A 77 -3.76 -3.81 -11.32
N ASN A 78 -2.87 -2.88 -10.95
CA ASN A 78 -2.86 -1.49 -11.39
C ASN A 78 -1.85 -1.21 -12.50
N ALA A 79 -0.77 -2.00 -12.62
CA ALA A 79 0.30 -1.77 -13.57
C ALA A 79 0.54 -2.96 -14.51
N THR A 80 1.23 -2.70 -15.63
CA THR A 80 1.66 -3.74 -16.57
C THR A 80 3.17 -3.78 -16.73
N LEU A 81 3.74 -4.98 -16.73
CA LEU A 81 5.16 -5.20 -16.97
C LEU A 81 5.35 -5.83 -18.35
N ALA A 82 6.28 -5.28 -19.13
CA ALA A 82 6.67 -5.81 -20.44
C ALA A 82 8.18 -6.08 -20.50
N GLU A 83 8.54 -7.30 -20.90
CA GLU A 83 9.94 -7.63 -21.19
C GLU A 83 10.46 -6.85 -22.39
N LEU A 84 11.74 -6.46 -22.33
CA LEU A 84 12.38 -5.84 -23.48
C LEU A 84 12.72 -6.85 -24.57
N THR A 85 12.57 -6.42 -25.82
CA THR A 85 12.94 -7.20 -27.00
C THR A 85 14.45 -7.45 -27.12
N THR A 86 15.26 -6.75 -26.32
CA THR A 86 16.72 -6.91 -26.25
C THR A 86 17.14 -8.06 -25.31
N ASN A 87 16.20 -8.71 -24.63
CA ASN A 87 16.47 -9.95 -23.89
C ASN A 87 16.82 -11.07 -24.87
N THR A 88 18.02 -11.63 -24.73
CA THR A 88 18.46 -12.82 -25.47
C THR A 88 17.76 -14.07 -24.94
N THR A 89 17.66 -14.16 -23.61
CA THR A 89 16.87 -15.18 -22.92
C THR A 89 16.16 -14.55 -21.74
N SER A 90 14.98 -15.05 -21.42
CA SER A 90 14.28 -14.77 -20.17
C SER A 90 13.59 -16.04 -19.65
N GLY A 91 13.35 -16.09 -18.35
CA GLY A 91 12.62 -17.20 -17.75
C GLY A 91 12.60 -17.14 -16.23
N TYR A 92 11.69 -17.93 -15.67
CA TYR A 92 11.47 -18.04 -14.24
C TYR A 92 12.34 -19.12 -13.61
N GLY A 93 12.61 -18.96 -12.34
CA GLY A 93 13.24 -19.97 -11.51
C GLY A 93 13.02 -19.68 -10.03
N ASN A 94 13.54 -20.57 -9.20
CA ASN A 94 13.47 -20.42 -7.75
C ASN A 94 14.82 -20.84 -7.15
N ASN A 95 15.28 -20.14 -6.12
CA ASN A 95 16.46 -20.49 -5.33
C ASN A 95 16.24 -20.15 -3.84
N ALA A 96 17.30 -20.23 -3.04
CA ALA A 96 17.23 -19.94 -1.61
C ALA A 96 16.79 -18.50 -1.26
N THR A 97 16.85 -17.57 -2.22
CA THR A 97 16.44 -16.17 -2.04
C THR A 97 14.96 -15.95 -2.33
N GLY A 98 14.34 -16.82 -3.16
CA GLY A 98 12.95 -16.65 -3.57
C GLY A 98 12.68 -17.13 -4.99
N SER A 99 11.44 -16.92 -5.43
CA SER A 99 11.05 -17.02 -6.83
C SER A 99 11.62 -15.82 -7.59
N TYR A 100 12.00 -16.00 -8.85
CA TYR A 100 12.60 -14.92 -9.64
C TYR A 100 12.30 -15.03 -11.12
N TRP A 101 12.34 -13.88 -11.76
CA TRP A 101 12.52 -13.76 -13.20
C TRP A 101 13.97 -13.42 -13.51
N SER A 102 14.53 -14.08 -14.52
CA SER A 102 15.91 -13.88 -14.95
C SER A 102 15.97 -13.50 -16.40
N TRP A 103 17.00 -12.71 -16.75
CA TRP A 103 17.29 -12.37 -18.14
C TRP A 103 18.77 -12.45 -18.44
N THR A 104 19.08 -12.63 -19.73
CA THR A 104 20.38 -12.31 -20.29
C THR A 104 20.21 -11.44 -21.52
N SER A 105 21.18 -10.59 -21.82
CA SER A 105 21.22 -9.79 -23.03
C SER A 105 22.60 -9.80 -23.65
N SER A 106 22.62 -9.78 -24.98
CA SER A 106 23.82 -9.52 -25.79
C SER A 106 23.73 -8.18 -26.53
N ASP A 107 22.74 -7.36 -26.21
CA ASP A 107 22.60 -6.01 -26.75
C ASP A 107 23.59 -5.08 -26.04
N ASP A 108 24.18 -4.13 -26.78
CA ASP A 108 25.13 -3.15 -26.23
C ASP A 108 24.48 -2.17 -25.24
N ARG A 109 23.14 -2.20 -25.11
CA ARG A 109 22.33 -1.47 -24.12
C ARG A 109 21.70 -2.36 -23.06
N GLY A 110 22.00 -3.66 -23.08
CA GLY A 110 21.46 -4.61 -22.12
C GLY A 110 19.99 -4.97 -22.34
N GLY A 111 19.45 -5.65 -21.34
CA GLY A 111 18.08 -6.16 -21.32
C GLY A 111 17.31 -5.71 -20.08
N GLY A 112 16.26 -6.44 -19.75
CA GLY A 112 15.41 -6.18 -18.59
C GLY A 112 13.95 -6.06 -19.00
N PHE A 113 13.24 -5.13 -18.36
CA PHE A 113 11.82 -4.90 -18.59
C PHE A 113 11.47 -3.44 -18.35
N GLN A 114 10.22 -3.10 -18.64
CA GLN A 114 9.59 -1.84 -18.29
C GLN A 114 8.29 -2.10 -17.52
N ILE A 115 7.93 -1.19 -16.62
CA ILE A 115 6.64 -1.15 -15.95
C ILE A 115 5.92 0.12 -16.40
N ASP A 116 4.69 -0.03 -16.84
CA ASP A 116 3.76 1.04 -17.19
C ASP A 116 2.68 1.12 -16.10
N ILE A 117 2.64 2.27 -15.42
CA ILE A 117 1.71 2.59 -14.33
C ILE A 117 0.79 3.73 -14.81
N PRO A 118 -0.54 3.63 -14.68
CA PRO A 118 -1.43 4.73 -15.01
C PRO A 118 -0.99 6.06 -14.38
N GLU A 119 -0.97 7.12 -15.18
CA GLU A 119 -0.41 8.43 -14.77
C GLU A 119 -1.14 9.10 -13.60
N ASP A 120 -2.35 8.65 -13.26
CA ASP A 120 -3.16 9.15 -12.16
C ASP A 120 -2.85 8.50 -10.80
N LEU A 121 -2.02 7.44 -10.79
CA LEU A 121 -1.66 6.71 -9.56
C LEU A 121 -0.36 7.19 -8.91
N ILE A 122 0.51 7.87 -9.66
CA ILE A 122 1.74 8.47 -9.14
C ILE A 122 1.70 9.95 -9.44
N ALA A 123 1.88 10.77 -8.39
CA ALA A 123 2.00 12.21 -8.52
C ALA A 123 3.49 12.59 -8.72
N ASP A 124 3.99 13.56 -7.96
CA ASP A 124 5.38 14.01 -8.03
C ASP A 124 6.27 13.32 -6.96
N SER A 125 5.68 12.59 -6.03
CA SER A 125 6.40 11.77 -5.04
C SER A 125 6.10 10.30 -5.27
N TYR A 126 7.09 9.45 -5.01
CA TYR A 126 6.93 8.00 -5.09
C TYR A 126 8.07 7.28 -4.37
N SER A 127 7.89 5.97 -4.16
CA SER A 127 8.97 5.09 -3.74
C SER A 127 9.00 3.80 -4.57
N ILE A 128 10.18 3.25 -4.78
CA ILE A 128 10.38 1.97 -5.49
C ILE A 128 11.23 1.07 -4.61
N GLY A 129 10.73 -0.13 -4.32
CA GLY A 129 11.45 -1.20 -3.66
C GLY A 129 11.71 -2.31 -4.66
N ILE A 130 12.96 -2.79 -4.73
CA ILE A 130 13.34 -3.83 -5.68
C ILE A 130 14.37 -4.78 -5.06
N ARG A 131 14.08 -6.08 -5.15
CA ARG A 131 15.05 -7.13 -4.84
C ARG A 131 15.60 -7.71 -6.13
N PHE A 132 16.90 -7.58 -6.35
CA PHE A 132 17.54 -8.03 -7.59
C PHE A 132 19.00 -8.43 -7.40
N GLN A 133 19.56 -9.12 -8.40
CA GLN A 133 21.00 -9.37 -8.52
C GLN A 133 21.44 -9.22 -9.98
N TYR A 134 22.68 -8.80 -10.20
CA TYR A 134 23.32 -8.86 -11.53
C TYR A 134 24.21 -10.08 -11.64
N ASN A 135 24.30 -10.65 -12.85
CA ASN A 135 25.26 -11.72 -13.15
C ASN A 135 26.70 -11.18 -13.20
N GLU A 136 26.85 -9.90 -13.58
CA GLU A 136 28.13 -9.20 -13.64
C GLU A 136 27.91 -7.74 -13.21
N ILE A 137 28.80 -7.21 -12.37
CA ILE A 137 28.86 -5.78 -12.03
C ILE A 137 30.22 -5.29 -12.48
N SER A 138 30.26 -4.49 -13.53
CA SER A 138 31.50 -4.05 -14.16
C SER A 138 32.09 -2.81 -13.50
N SER A 139 33.28 -2.41 -13.96
CA SER A 139 33.84 -1.09 -13.63
C SER A 139 33.18 0.06 -14.41
N GLY A 140 32.28 -0.26 -15.33
CA GLY A 140 31.55 0.69 -16.17
C GLY A 140 30.29 1.23 -15.50
N TRP A 141 29.47 1.91 -16.29
CA TRP A 141 28.12 2.31 -15.92
C TRP A 141 27.14 1.24 -16.36
N GLU A 142 26.20 0.90 -15.48
CA GLU A 142 25.17 -0.09 -15.73
C GLU A 142 23.87 0.44 -15.12
N LYS A 143 22.90 0.80 -15.97
CA LYS A 143 21.65 1.40 -15.49
C LYS A 143 20.86 0.41 -14.66
N ILE A 144 20.31 0.85 -13.52
CA ILE A 144 19.42 0.09 -12.65
C ILE A 144 17.98 0.50 -12.93
N ILE A 145 17.70 1.82 -12.90
CA ILE A 145 16.37 2.39 -13.18
C ILE A 145 16.50 3.53 -14.19
N ASP A 146 15.68 3.47 -15.23
CA ASP A 146 15.47 4.50 -16.24
C ASP A 146 14.14 5.21 -16.00
N TYR A 147 14.20 6.53 -15.91
CA TYR A 147 13.02 7.40 -15.74
C TYR A 147 12.60 8.07 -17.05
N GLN A 148 13.45 8.05 -18.08
CA GLN A 148 13.32 8.93 -19.24
C GLN A 148 12.96 8.17 -20.52
N ASN A 149 12.39 6.97 -20.39
CA ASN A 149 12.06 6.06 -21.49
C ASN A 149 13.23 5.95 -22.49
N ARG A 150 14.46 5.81 -21.96
CA ARG A 150 15.71 5.63 -22.71
C ARG A 150 16.12 6.81 -23.59
N THR A 151 15.48 7.97 -23.42
CA THR A 151 15.79 9.16 -24.22
C THR A 151 16.86 10.05 -23.60
N SER A 152 17.29 9.75 -22.37
CA SER A 152 18.29 10.48 -21.62
C SER A 152 19.27 9.54 -20.91
N ASP A 153 20.51 9.99 -20.81
CA ASP A 153 21.60 9.38 -20.04
C ASP A 153 21.44 9.62 -18.53
N ASN A 154 20.41 10.37 -18.11
CA ASN A 154 20.14 10.63 -16.71
C ASN A 154 19.41 9.46 -16.08
N GLY A 155 19.66 9.24 -14.79
CA GLY A 155 18.99 8.20 -14.02
C GLY A 155 19.88 7.56 -12.99
N PHE A 156 19.57 6.32 -12.67
CA PHE A 156 20.11 5.61 -11.52
C PHE A 156 20.88 4.36 -11.96
N TYR A 157 22.13 4.27 -11.53
CA TYR A 157 23.12 3.36 -12.10
C TYR A 157 23.97 2.67 -11.03
N PHE A 158 24.58 1.55 -11.39
CA PHE A 158 25.87 1.17 -10.85
C PHE A 158 26.99 1.88 -11.61
N ASN A 159 28.00 2.35 -10.89
CA ASN A 159 29.28 2.73 -11.45
C ASN A 159 30.42 2.20 -10.59
N ASN A 160 31.31 1.42 -11.19
CA ASN A 160 32.42 0.79 -10.47
C ASN A 160 31.96 0.03 -9.22
N GLY A 161 30.84 -0.70 -9.36
CA GLY A 161 30.16 -1.45 -8.30
C GLY A 161 29.68 -0.63 -7.11
N LYS A 162 29.37 0.65 -7.30
CA LYS A 162 28.65 1.49 -6.33
C LYS A 162 27.38 2.01 -6.96
N ILE A 163 26.32 2.22 -6.17
CA ILE A 163 25.13 2.88 -6.68
C ILE A 163 25.37 4.39 -6.82
N ARG A 164 24.78 4.99 -7.86
CA ARG A 164 25.03 6.38 -8.24
C ARG A 164 23.84 6.96 -8.99
N PHE A 165 23.60 8.25 -8.79
CA PHE A 165 22.65 9.02 -9.58
C PHE A 165 23.39 9.96 -10.53
N TYR A 166 23.14 9.86 -11.83
CA TYR A 166 23.72 10.72 -12.88
C TYR A 166 22.65 11.67 -13.42
N PRO A 167 22.97 12.97 -13.67
CA PRO A 167 24.28 13.62 -13.85
C PRO A 167 24.98 14.05 -12.55
N GLY A 168 24.38 13.75 -11.41
CA GLY A 168 24.89 14.07 -10.09
C GLY A 168 26.25 13.45 -9.71
N ALA A 169 26.76 13.95 -8.58
CA ALA A 169 27.93 13.38 -7.90
C ALA A 169 27.53 12.52 -6.68
N ALA A 170 26.24 12.30 -6.45
CA ALA A 170 25.74 11.49 -5.35
C ALA A 170 26.08 10.02 -5.59
N GLU A 171 26.87 9.43 -4.70
CA GLU A 171 27.42 8.08 -4.82
C GLU A 171 27.28 7.35 -3.49
N GLY A 172 26.90 6.08 -3.57
CA GLY A 172 26.81 5.16 -2.44
C GLY A 172 28.15 4.90 -1.77
N THR A 173 28.09 4.48 -0.51
CA THR A 173 29.29 4.17 0.28
C THR A 173 29.73 2.72 0.11
N ASN A 174 28.78 1.82 -0.17
CA ASN A 174 29.01 0.39 -0.24
C ASN A 174 29.47 -0.08 -1.62
N GLN A 175 30.20 -1.19 -1.61
CA GLN A 175 30.68 -1.87 -2.81
C GLN A 175 29.84 -3.13 -3.04
N TYR A 176 29.11 -3.14 -4.15
CA TYR A 176 28.27 -4.23 -4.60
C TYR A 176 29.05 -5.15 -5.53
N VAL A 177 28.71 -6.43 -5.49
CA VAL A 177 29.35 -7.47 -6.29
C VAL A 177 28.30 -8.32 -6.99
N ALA A 178 28.70 -8.93 -8.10
CA ALA A 178 27.84 -9.82 -8.87
C ALA A 178 27.35 -11.02 -8.05
N ASP A 179 26.28 -11.65 -8.55
CA ASP A 179 25.65 -12.85 -8.00
C ASP A 179 25.22 -12.73 -6.52
N THR A 180 25.01 -11.50 -6.06
CA THR A 180 24.54 -11.19 -4.71
C THR A 180 23.20 -10.47 -4.81
N PRO A 181 22.13 -11.00 -4.19
CA PRO A 181 20.86 -10.30 -4.07
C PRO A 181 20.99 -9.05 -3.20
N TYR A 182 20.36 -7.96 -3.64
CA TYR A 182 20.28 -6.71 -2.89
C TYR A 182 18.85 -6.21 -2.84
N ASP A 183 18.48 -5.68 -1.69
CA ASP A 183 17.22 -4.98 -1.46
C ASP A 183 17.47 -3.48 -1.51
N LEU A 184 17.05 -2.90 -2.61
CA LEU A 184 17.17 -1.48 -2.88
C LEU A 184 15.80 -0.83 -2.70
N VAL A 185 15.77 0.23 -1.90
CA VAL A 185 14.62 1.14 -1.82
C VAL A 185 15.08 2.52 -2.25
N VAL A 186 14.40 3.10 -3.24
CA VAL A 186 14.59 4.50 -3.62
C VAL A 186 13.31 5.28 -3.33
N THR A 187 13.48 6.52 -2.90
CA THR A 187 12.38 7.45 -2.67
C THR A 187 12.65 8.73 -3.43
N ARG A 188 11.61 9.32 -4.01
CA ARG A 188 11.65 10.66 -4.60
C ARG A 188 10.55 11.50 -3.98
N ASN A 189 10.92 12.67 -3.48
CA ASN A 189 10.00 13.65 -2.92
C ASN A 189 9.94 14.89 -3.82
N GLY A 190 8.84 15.05 -4.55
CA GLY A 190 8.64 16.20 -5.44
C GLY A 190 8.46 17.54 -4.71
N ALA A 191 8.09 17.53 -3.42
CA ALA A 191 7.88 18.76 -2.65
C ALA A 191 9.20 19.45 -2.27
N ASN A 192 10.27 18.67 -2.06
CA ASN A 192 11.59 19.20 -1.66
C ASN A 192 12.72 18.83 -2.64
N ASN A 193 12.41 18.13 -3.73
CA ASN A 193 13.35 17.61 -4.73
C ASN A 193 14.38 16.62 -4.19
N GLU A 194 14.06 15.89 -3.11
CA GLU A 194 14.99 14.94 -2.53
C GLU A 194 14.82 13.55 -3.17
N PHE A 195 15.90 12.99 -3.69
CA PHE A 195 15.98 11.59 -4.09
C PHE A 195 16.92 10.85 -3.13
N ILE A 196 16.45 9.77 -2.51
CA ILE A 196 17.24 8.98 -1.55
C ILE A 196 17.30 7.54 -2.01
N ALA A 197 18.49 6.94 -1.91
CA ALA A 197 18.69 5.51 -2.08
C ALA A 197 19.07 4.84 -0.76
N TYR A 198 18.39 3.75 -0.43
CA TYR A 198 18.62 2.91 0.74
C TYR A 198 18.91 1.47 0.31
N ILE A 199 19.73 0.79 1.09
CA ILE A 199 19.82 -0.67 1.08
C ILE A 199 19.27 -1.20 2.39
N VAL A 200 18.42 -2.22 2.30
CA VAL A 200 18.00 -3.03 3.44
C VAL A 200 18.85 -4.31 3.41
N ASP A 201 19.52 -4.67 4.50
CA ASP A 201 20.22 -5.95 4.56
C ASP A 201 19.29 -7.09 5.01
N GLU A 202 19.78 -8.34 4.94
CA GLU A 202 19.00 -9.54 5.31
C GLU A 202 18.55 -9.52 6.79
N ASP A 203 19.21 -8.75 7.65
CA ASP A 203 18.88 -8.59 9.07
C ASP A 203 17.88 -7.44 9.32
N GLY A 204 17.44 -6.73 8.26
CA GLY A 204 16.54 -5.59 8.33
C GLY A 204 17.19 -4.28 8.74
N ASN A 205 18.53 -4.16 8.66
CA ASN A 205 19.20 -2.89 8.88
C ASN A 205 19.14 -2.03 7.62
N LEU A 206 18.67 -0.80 7.80
CA LEU A 206 18.66 0.21 6.75
C LEU A 206 20.00 0.93 6.66
N THR A 207 20.59 0.96 5.48
CA THR A 207 21.74 1.82 5.15
C THR A 207 21.30 2.89 4.16
N LEU A 208 21.43 4.17 4.53
CA LEU A 208 21.33 5.28 3.58
C LEU A 208 22.61 5.33 2.75
N GLU A 209 22.49 5.18 1.45
CA GLU A 209 23.62 5.18 0.52
C GLU A 209 23.96 6.59 0.07
N PHE A 210 22.97 7.36 -0.36
CA PHE A 210 23.12 8.77 -0.68
C PHE A 210 21.76 9.50 -0.68
N THR A 211 21.87 10.82 -0.59
CA THR A 211 20.82 11.78 -0.93
C THR A 211 21.27 12.57 -2.14
N TYR A 212 20.37 12.77 -3.10
CA TYR A 212 20.57 13.55 -4.32
C TYR A 212 19.53 14.67 -4.40
N ASP A 213 19.97 15.85 -4.85
CA ASP A 213 19.11 17.00 -5.15
C ASP A 213 18.62 16.86 -6.59
N ASP A 214 17.36 16.46 -6.74
CA ASP A 214 16.66 16.21 -8.00
C ASP A 214 15.87 17.44 -8.48
N SER A 215 16.34 18.66 -8.19
CA SER A 215 15.70 19.89 -8.66
C SER A 215 15.71 20.07 -10.18
N ASP A 216 16.41 19.19 -10.89
CA ASP A 216 16.42 19.07 -12.34
C ASP A 216 15.52 17.94 -12.88
N ASP A 217 14.68 17.33 -12.04
CA ASP A 217 13.64 16.35 -12.38
C ASP A 217 14.16 15.11 -13.12
N ASN A 218 15.40 14.70 -12.87
CA ASN A 218 15.99 13.53 -13.51
C ASN A 218 15.41 12.22 -12.96
N GLY A 219 14.97 12.22 -11.71
CA GLY A 219 14.20 11.15 -11.09
C GLY A 219 12.71 11.19 -11.46
N ASN A 220 12.21 12.23 -12.14
CA ASN A 220 10.79 12.30 -12.50
C ASN A 220 10.50 11.43 -13.73
N PRO A 221 9.72 10.33 -13.62
CA PRO A 221 9.51 9.46 -14.75
C PRO A 221 8.60 10.09 -15.81
N ILE A 222 8.95 9.89 -17.08
CA ILE A 222 8.18 10.43 -18.19
C ILE A 222 6.86 9.68 -18.40
N ILE A 223 5.84 10.42 -18.84
CA ILE A 223 4.56 9.87 -19.26
C ILE A 223 4.62 9.45 -20.74
N VAL A 224 4.27 8.20 -21.01
CA VAL A 224 4.15 7.60 -22.35
C VAL A 224 2.80 6.90 -22.45
N ASP A 225 1.99 7.28 -23.44
CA ASP A 225 0.67 6.68 -23.67
C ASP A 225 -0.25 6.66 -22.42
N ASN A 226 -0.25 7.78 -21.66
CA ASN A 226 -0.97 7.98 -20.40
C ASN A 226 -0.50 7.09 -19.24
N ASN A 227 0.71 6.54 -19.33
CA ASN A 227 1.33 5.79 -18.24
C ASN A 227 2.67 6.41 -17.89
N ILE A 228 2.97 6.47 -16.61
CA ILE A 228 4.30 6.67 -16.08
C ILE A 228 5.11 5.41 -16.39
N ARG A 229 6.23 5.58 -17.11
CA ARG A 229 7.07 4.46 -17.55
C ARG A 229 8.37 4.41 -16.75
N LEU A 230 8.57 3.30 -16.06
CA LEU A 230 9.81 2.96 -15.39
C LEU A 230 10.53 1.85 -16.16
N GLY A 231 11.75 2.12 -16.58
CA GLY A 231 12.62 1.12 -17.19
C GLY A 231 13.56 0.49 -16.17
N PHE A 232 13.83 -0.80 -16.29
CA PHE A 232 14.75 -1.50 -15.40
C PHE A 232 15.86 -2.18 -16.18
N PHE A 233 17.08 -2.00 -15.69
CA PHE A 233 18.32 -2.67 -16.10
C PHE A 233 18.82 -2.43 -17.52
N HIS A 234 18.15 -1.61 -18.31
CA HIS A 234 18.59 -1.33 -19.68
C HIS A 234 19.04 0.10 -19.80
N ASP A 235 20.04 0.28 -20.64
CA ASP A 235 20.63 1.58 -20.88
C ASP A 235 19.82 2.41 -21.89
N ASP A 236 20.09 3.71 -21.89
CA ASP A 236 19.47 4.65 -22.82
C ASP A 236 19.98 4.51 -24.25
N ASN A 237 19.36 5.27 -25.15
CA ASN A 237 19.72 5.37 -26.56
C ASN A 237 20.38 6.70 -26.92
N ALA A 238 20.65 7.57 -25.94
CA ALA A 238 21.20 8.90 -26.10
C ALA A 238 22.74 8.93 -26.03
N SER A 239 23.35 8.08 -25.21
CA SER A 239 24.81 7.98 -25.05
C SER A 239 25.46 7.16 -26.19
N ILE A 240 26.78 7.30 -26.41
CA ILE A 240 27.53 6.58 -27.48
C ILE A 240 28.34 5.39 -26.91
N GLY A 241 28.27 5.16 -25.59
CA GLY A 241 28.93 4.04 -24.89
C GLY A 241 28.14 2.74 -24.97
N ALA A 242 28.77 1.63 -24.56
CA ALA A 242 28.08 0.38 -24.26
C ALA A 242 28.05 0.22 -22.74
N GLU A 243 26.89 0.46 -22.14
CA GLU A 243 26.63 0.44 -20.69
C GLU A 243 25.61 -0.66 -20.36
N ALA A 244 25.78 -1.78 -21.08
CA ALA A 244 24.88 -2.92 -21.03
C ALA A 244 24.93 -3.65 -19.69
N THR A 245 23.75 -4.01 -19.17
CA THR A 245 23.62 -5.13 -18.25
C THR A 245 23.57 -6.44 -19.05
N THR A 246 24.46 -7.39 -18.72
CA THR A 246 24.55 -8.67 -19.44
C THR A 246 23.49 -9.67 -18.96
N GLY A 247 22.92 -9.45 -17.78
CA GLY A 247 21.83 -10.24 -17.22
C GLY A 247 21.77 -10.17 -15.71
N GLY A 248 20.71 -10.76 -15.16
CA GLY A 248 20.47 -10.76 -13.73
C GLY A 248 19.24 -11.56 -13.36
N LYS A 249 18.82 -11.40 -12.10
CA LYS A 249 17.56 -11.91 -11.57
C LYS A 249 16.84 -10.83 -10.79
N VAL A 250 15.53 -10.87 -10.81
CA VAL A 250 14.65 -10.01 -10.02
C VAL A 250 13.67 -10.89 -9.28
N TYR A 251 13.57 -10.64 -7.99
CA TYR A 251 12.73 -11.38 -7.06
C TYR A 251 11.47 -10.60 -6.75
N SER A 252 11.58 -9.28 -6.59
CA SER A 252 10.41 -8.45 -6.39
C SER A 252 10.60 -7.03 -6.89
N VAL A 253 9.50 -6.40 -7.30
CA VAL A 253 9.39 -4.95 -7.52
C VAL A 253 8.10 -4.46 -6.87
N LYS A 254 8.19 -3.43 -6.04
CA LYS A 254 7.07 -2.73 -5.41
C LYS A 254 7.17 -1.24 -5.69
N VAL A 255 6.05 -0.57 -5.93
CA VAL A 255 6.00 0.90 -6.14
C VAL A 255 4.90 1.50 -5.28
N TRP A 256 5.18 2.60 -4.61
CA TRP A 256 4.24 3.36 -3.77
C TRP A 256 4.01 4.76 -4.32
N ASP A 257 2.83 5.31 -4.02
CA ASP A 257 2.36 6.64 -4.48
C ASP A 257 2.97 7.82 -3.72
N ASP A 258 3.80 7.56 -2.71
CA ASP A 258 4.46 8.59 -1.91
C ASP A 258 5.81 8.11 -1.33
N VAL A 259 6.47 9.00 -0.61
CA VAL A 259 7.78 8.80 0.03
C VAL A 259 7.64 7.88 1.24
N LEU A 260 8.35 6.75 1.22
CA LEU A 260 8.48 5.89 2.39
C LEU A 260 9.42 6.52 3.42
N THR A 261 9.01 6.52 4.68
CA THR A 261 9.91 6.80 5.81
C THR A 261 10.98 5.70 5.93
N PRO A 262 12.09 5.94 6.65
CA PRO A 262 13.11 4.91 6.88
C PRO A 262 12.57 3.59 7.46
N ASN A 263 11.59 3.65 8.35
CA ASN A 263 10.98 2.43 8.90
C ASN A 263 10.10 1.72 7.87
N GLU A 264 9.34 2.46 7.08
CA GLU A 264 8.54 1.91 5.99
C GLU A 264 9.42 1.35 4.87
N ALA A 265 10.59 1.93 4.61
CA ALA A 265 11.57 1.40 3.66
C ALA A 265 12.10 0.02 4.10
N VAL A 266 12.31 -0.21 5.40
CA VAL A 266 12.63 -1.55 5.91
C VAL A 266 11.45 -2.51 5.72
N ALA A 267 10.24 -2.08 6.10
CA ALA A 267 9.04 -2.90 5.97
C ALA A 267 8.68 -3.21 4.51
N ALA A 268 8.98 -2.30 3.58
CA ALA A 268 8.76 -2.46 2.14
C ALA A 268 9.46 -3.70 1.56
N MET A 269 10.62 -4.04 2.10
CA MET A 269 11.40 -5.23 1.72
C MET A 269 11.13 -6.45 2.61
N GLY A 270 10.31 -6.27 3.65
CA GLY A 270 9.77 -7.34 4.46
C GLY A 270 8.46 -7.90 3.93
N GLY A 271 8.00 -8.94 4.62
CA GLY A 271 6.73 -9.62 4.41
C GLY A 271 6.61 -10.79 5.39
N CYS A 272 5.52 -11.55 5.32
CA CYS A 272 5.36 -12.66 6.24
C CYS A 272 6.34 -13.80 5.94
N THR A 273 7.23 -14.12 6.88
CA THR A 273 8.22 -15.21 6.73
C THR A 273 7.75 -16.56 7.29
N ASP A 274 6.56 -16.61 7.90
CA ASP A 274 5.99 -17.86 8.41
C ASP A 274 5.32 -18.63 7.28
N ALA A 275 5.96 -19.73 6.84
CA ALA A 275 5.45 -20.63 5.79
C ALA A 275 4.09 -21.28 6.11
N THR A 276 3.57 -21.13 7.32
CA THR A 276 2.23 -21.59 7.71
C THR A 276 1.16 -20.51 7.64
N ALA A 277 1.55 -19.23 7.59
CA ALA A 277 0.63 -18.12 7.45
C ALA A 277 -0.05 -18.11 6.07
N CYS A 278 -1.27 -17.59 6.02
CA CYS A 278 -2.04 -17.53 4.78
C CYS A 278 -1.54 -16.47 3.79
N ASN A 279 -0.79 -15.47 4.28
CA ASN A 279 -0.13 -14.44 3.49
C ASN A 279 1.40 -14.59 3.51
N TYR A 280 1.90 -15.82 3.70
CA TYR A 280 3.32 -16.12 3.58
C TYR A 280 3.88 -15.55 2.27
N ASP A 281 4.89 -14.69 2.41
CA ASP A 281 5.64 -14.12 1.31
C ASP A 281 6.94 -14.92 1.20
N VAL A 282 7.03 -15.74 0.15
CA VAL A 282 8.21 -16.60 -0.10
C VAL A 282 9.47 -15.78 -0.38
N ASP A 283 9.30 -14.52 -0.78
CA ASP A 283 10.38 -13.60 -1.07
C ASP A 283 10.67 -12.69 0.13
N ALA A 284 9.94 -12.77 1.24
CA ALA A 284 10.29 -12.03 2.45
C ALA A 284 11.50 -12.67 3.13
N THR A 285 12.55 -11.88 3.37
CA THR A 285 13.67 -12.26 4.25
C THR A 285 13.53 -11.66 5.65
N ILE A 286 12.70 -10.64 5.80
CA ILE A 286 12.46 -9.92 7.03
C ILE A 286 10.98 -10.09 7.37
N ASP A 287 10.70 -10.65 8.55
CA ASP A 287 9.35 -10.68 9.08
C ASP A 287 8.93 -9.27 9.49
N ASP A 288 8.01 -8.67 8.75
CA ASP A 288 7.44 -7.36 9.04
C ASP A 288 6.28 -7.44 10.05
N GLY A 289 5.98 -8.64 10.58
CA GLY A 289 4.89 -8.88 11.51
C GLY A 289 3.51 -8.91 10.85
N SER A 290 3.45 -8.92 9.51
CA SER A 290 2.19 -9.00 8.76
C SER A 290 1.58 -10.40 8.72
N CYS A 291 2.28 -11.42 9.22
CA CYS A 291 1.80 -12.80 9.20
C CYS A 291 0.39 -12.94 9.77
N SER A 292 -0.49 -13.47 8.95
CA SER A 292 -1.92 -13.60 9.20
C SER A 292 -2.35 -15.06 9.09
N GLU A 293 -3.41 -15.38 9.82
CA GLU A 293 -4.09 -16.66 9.73
C GLU A 293 -5.38 -16.50 8.94
N ASN A 294 -5.85 -17.61 8.37
CA ASN A 294 -7.21 -17.63 7.84
C ASN A 294 -8.20 -17.54 8.99
N ASP A 295 -9.21 -16.69 8.84
CA ASP A 295 -10.35 -16.63 9.73
C ASP A 295 -11.25 -17.89 9.56
N GLU A 296 -12.34 -18.01 10.33
CA GLU A 296 -13.26 -19.16 10.22
C GLU A 296 -13.96 -19.23 8.86
N CYS A 297 -13.93 -18.13 8.11
CA CYS A 297 -14.45 -18.01 6.75
C CYS A 297 -13.41 -18.39 5.68
N GLY A 298 -12.17 -18.67 6.05
CA GLY A 298 -11.07 -18.96 5.13
C GLY A 298 -10.48 -17.71 4.46
N VAL A 299 -10.77 -16.51 4.99
CA VAL A 299 -10.21 -15.25 4.53
C VAL A 299 -8.95 -14.94 5.31
N CYS A 300 -7.86 -14.69 4.60
CA CYS A 300 -6.58 -14.39 5.21
C CYS A 300 -6.62 -13.03 5.93
N GLY A 301 -6.30 -13.01 7.23
CA GLY A 301 -6.38 -11.81 8.06
C GLY A 301 -7.81 -11.30 8.30
N GLY A 302 -8.82 -12.14 8.02
CA GLY A 302 -10.22 -11.78 8.14
C GLY A 302 -10.69 -11.62 9.59
N ASP A 303 -11.80 -10.90 9.77
CA ASP A 303 -12.45 -10.63 11.06
C ASP A 303 -13.73 -11.45 11.25
N ASN A 304 -13.89 -12.55 10.49
CA ASN A 304 -15.07 -13.40 10.49
C ASN A 304 -16.36 -12.74 9.93
N SER A 305 -16.30 -11.54 9.35
CA SER A 305 -17.50 -10.84 8.83
C SER A 305 -17.93 -11.30 7.44
N SER A 306 -17.06 -12.00 6.72
CA SER A 306 -17.24 -12.36 5.31
C SER A 306 -18.10 -13.60 5.10
N CYS A 307 -18.38 -14.35 6.17
CA CYS A 307 -19.24 -15.50 6.16
C CYS A 307 -20.18 -15.50 7.37
N ILE A 308 -21.28 -16.24 7.26
CA ILE A 308 -22.17 -16.46 8.39
C ILE A 308 -21.58 -17.58 9.23
N ILE A 309 -21.15 -17.24 10.43
CA ILE A 309 -20.69 -18.22 11.43
C ILE A 309 -21.87 -18.60 12.31
N PHE A 310 -22.13 -19.90 12.43
CA PHE A 310 -23.17 -20.42 13.31
C PHE A 310 -22.58 -20.65 14.70
N ILE A 311 -22.95 -19.79 15.65
CA ILE A 311 -22.61 -19.97 17.06
C ILE A 311 -23.75 -20.76 17.72
N ALA A 312 -23.42 -21.88 18.34
CA ALA A 312 -24.40 -22.69 19.07
C ALA A 312 -24.68 -22.07 20.45
N ASN A 313 -25.93 -21.70 20.71
CA ASN A 313 -26.41 -21.22 22.00
C ASN A 313 -27.46 -22.18 22.59
N ASN A 314 -27.39 -22.39 23.91
CA ASN A 314 -28.40 -23.17 24.63
C ASN A 314 -29.56 -22.26 25.05
N ILE A 315 -30.74 -22.50 24.51
CA ILE A 315 -31.97 -21.79 24.90
C ILE A 315 -32.56 -22.38 26.18
N ALA A 316 -32.58 -23.71 26.29
CA ALA A 316 -33.04 -24.43 27.48
C ALA A 316 -32.26 -25.73 27.66
N THR A 317 -31.86 -26.02 28.89
CA THR A 317 -31.12 -27.25 29.25
C THR A 317 -31.90 -28.20 30.14
N ASN A 318 -33.14 -27.86 30.47
CA ASN A 318 -34.04 -28.60 31.35
C ASN A 318 -35.27 -29.19 30.63
N ALA A 319 -35.33 -29.06 29.30
CA ALA A 319 -36.36 -29.65 28.46
C ALA A 319 -36.08 -31.15 28.26
N ASP A 320 -36.61 -31.99 29.13
CA ASP A 320 -36.24 -33.40 29.20
C ASP A 320 -36.88 -34.19 28.05
N ARG A 321 -36.01 -34.72 27.17
CA ARG A 321 -36.41 -35.38 25.91
C ARG A 321 -37.36 -34.54 25.07
N ALA A 322 -36.99 -33.29 24.81
CA ALA A 322 -37.57 -32.51 23.73
C ALA A 322 -37.55 -33.31 22.41
N TRP A 323 -38.73 -33.57 21.84
CA TRP A 323 -38.90 -34.36 20.60
C TRP A 323 -39.44 -33.55 19.44
N GLY A 324 -40.16 -32.46 19.73
CA GLY A 324 -40.64 -31.51 18.74
C GLY A 324 -40.15 -30.11 19.07
N VAL A 325 -39.73 -29.38 18.05
CA VAL A 325 -39.52 -27.94 18.11
C VAL A 325 -40.19 -27.32 16.90
N PHE A 326 -40.79 -26.15 17.07
CA PHE A 326 -41.39 -25.38 16.01
C PHE A 326 -41.11 -23.90 16.25
N SER A 327 -40.88 -23.13 15.18
CA SER A 327 -40.76 -21.68 15.27
C SER A 327 -41.97 -21.00 14.64
N ALA A 328 -42.52 -20.03 15.34
CA ALA A 328 -43.63 -19.19 14.91
C ALA A 328 -43.60 -17.90 15.73
N ASP A 329 -44.04 -16.79 15.16
CA ASP A 329 -44.37 -15.58 15.91
C ASP A 329 -45.64 -15.85 16.73
N MET A 330 -45.50 -15.97 18.06
CA MET A 330 -46.58 -16.40 18.95
C MET A 330 -47.36 -15.23 19.57
N ASP A 331 -46.81 -14.03 19.56
CA ASP A 331 -47.41 -12.84 20.18
C ASP A 331 -47.74 -11.70 19.20
N GLY A 332 -47.32 -11.84 17.94
CA GLY A 332 -47.64 -10.96 16.83
C GLY A 332 -46.71 -9.75 16.73
N ASP A 333 -45.52 -9.79 17.33
CA ASP A 333 -44.55 -8.69 17.29
C ASP A 333 -43.64 -8.71 16.04
N GLY A 334 -43.68 -9.80 15.28
CA GLY A 334 -42.93 -9.98 14.04
C GLY A 334 -41.64 -10.77 14.19
N ASP A 335 -41.26 -11.15 15.41
CA ASP A 335 -40.07 -11.95 15.69
C ASP A 335 -40.42 -13.44 15.83
N MET A 336 -39.54 -14.31 15.32
CA MET A 336 -39.80 -15.75 15.34
C MET A 336 -39.44 -16.34 16.71
N ASP A 337 -40.45 -16.78 17.44
CA ASP A 337 -40.27 -17.50 18.70
C ASP A 337 -40.00 -18.99 18.49
N ILE A 338 -39.74 -19.70 19.59
CA ILE A 338 -39.55 -21.15 19.61
C ILE A 338 -40.54 -21.80 20.56
N VAL A 339 -41.13 -22.92 20.14
CA VAL A 339 -41.99 -23.77 20.96
C VAL A 339 -41.43 -25.19 20.99
N SER A 340 -41.30 -25.78 22.17
CA SER A 340 -40.83 -27.15 22.35
C SER A 340 -41.91 -28.06 22.90
N ALA A 341 -41.95 -29.30 22.43
CA ALA A 341 -42.69 -30.42 23.01
C ALA A 341 -41.72 -31.41 23.64
N SER A 342 -41.80 -31.55 24.96
CA SER A 342 -40.89 -32.37 25.74
C SER A 342 -41.60 -33.57 26.34
N TYR A 343 -41.04 -34.75 26.07
CA TYR A 343 -41.70 -36.02 26.33
C TYR A 343 -41.63 -36.45 27.80
N GLN A 344 -40.54 -36.10 28.51
CA GLN A 344 -40.30 -36.58 29.87
C GLN A 344 -40.70 -35.59 30.97
N ASP A 345 -40.77 -34.30 30.66
CA ASP A 345 -41.20 -33.25 31.57
C ASP A 345 -42.70 -32.92 31.41
N ASP A 346 -43.42 -33.65 30.53
CA ASP A 346 -44.81 -33.44 30.16
C ASP A 346 -45.14 -31.98 29.79
N THR A 347 -44.19 -31.27 29.18
CA THR A 347 -44.25 -29.82 28.99
C THR A 347 -44.30 -29.41 27.51
N ILE A 348 -45.22 -28.50 27.19
CA ILE A 348 -45.14 -27.62 26.02
C ILE A 348 -44.67 -26.26 26.51
N ALA A 349 -43.49 -25.84 26.08
CA ALA A 349 -42.87 -24.57 26.48
C ALA A 349 -42.72 -23.65 25.27
N TRP A 350 -42.92 -22.36 25.48
CA TRP A 350 -42.68 -21.27 24.55
C TRP A 350 -41.49 -20.46 25.05
N TYR A 351 -40.62 -20.08 24.12
CA TYR A 351 -39.45 -19.25 24.33
C TYR A 351 -39.62 -18.02 23.45
N GLU A 352 -40.07 -16.94 24.07
CA GLU A 352 -40.31 -15.63 23.45
C GLU A 352 -38.97 -15.01 23.09
N ASN A 353 -38.81 -14.61 21.84
CA ASN A 353 -37.63 -13.94 21.32
C ASN A 353 -37.78 -12.42 21.51
N ASP A 354 -36.75 -11.75 22.03
CA ASP A 354 -36.80 -10.30 22.27
C ASP A 354 -36.52 -9.43 21.02
N GLY A 355 -36.31 -10.05 19.85
CA GLY A 355 -36.09 -9.36 18.58
C GLY A 355 -34.74 -8.67 18.44
N ALA A 356 -33.83 -8.87 19.40
CA ALA A 356 -32.52 -8.25 19.37
C ALA A 356 -31.59 -8.88 18.31
N SER A 357 -30.57 -8.14 17.89
CA SER A 357 -29.53 -8.67 16.99
C SER A 357 -28.76 -9.85 17.59
N ASP A 358 -28.64 -9.87 18.92
CA ASP A 358 -28.21 -11.02 19.72
C ASP A 358 -29.40 -11.43 20.61
N PRO A 359 -30.26 -12.35 20.13
CA PRO A 359 -31.57 -12.58 20.72
C PRO A 359 -31.49 -13.27 22.08
N SER A 360 -32.27 -12.79 23.04
CA SER A 360 -32.51 -13.47 24.30
C SER A 360 -33.90 -14.12 24.32
N PHE A 361 -34.02 -15.23 25.05
CA PHE A 361 -35.25 -16.03 25.07
C PHE A 361 -35.87 -16.08 26.47
N ALA A 362 -37.11 -15.61 26.59
CA ALA A 362 -37.89 -15.70 27.82
C ALA A 362 -38.79 -16.95 27.81
N ALA A 363 -38.55 -17.89 28.73
CA ALA A 363 -39.27 -19.16 28.77
C ALA A 363 -40.60 -19.06 29.54
N SER A 364 -41.67 -19.58 28.94
CA SER A 364 -43.01 -19.72 29.51
C SER A 364 -43.61 -21.09 29.22
N ASN A 365 -44.36 -21.65 30.17
CA ASN A 365 -45.05 -22.93 29.97
C ASN A 365 -46.45 -22.71 29.39
N ILE A 366 -46.73 -23.33 28.23
CA ILE A 366 -48.09 -23.41 27.66
C ILE A 366 -48.88 -24.52 28.36
N ALA A 367 -48.26 -25.68 28.56
CA ALA A 367 -48.85 -26.81 29.28
C ALA A 367 -47.77 -27.58 30.03
N THR A 368 -48.08 -28.05 31.25
CA THR A 368 -47.16 -28.85 32.09
C THR A 368 -47.74 -30.22 32.47
N SER A 369 -48.72 -30.67 31.70
CA SER A 369 -49.39 -31.97 31.87
C SER A 369 -49.67 -32.62 30.51
N ALA A 370 -48.86 -32.28 29.51
CA ALA A 370 -48.91 -32.83 28.16
C ALA A 370 -48.15 -34.16 28.14
N ASP A 371 -48.70 -35.16 28.84
CA ASP A 371 -48.06 -36.48 29.00
C ASP A 371 -47.68 -37.08 27.65
N GLY A 372 -46.38 -37.37 27.52
CA GLY A 372 -45.81 -37.98 26.32
C GLY A 372 -45.85 -37.10 25.08
N ALA A 373 -45.78 -35.78 25.22
CA ALA A 373 -45.68 -34.84 24.10
C ALA A 373 -44.52 -35.22 23.16
N ARG A 374 -44.80 -35.27 21.85
CA ARG A 374 -43.81 -35.70 20.83
C ARG A 374 -43.59 -34.70 19.70
N SER A 375 -44.56 -33.84 19.47
CA SER A 375 -44.59 -32.93 18.33
C SER A 375 -45.41 -31.71 18.71
N VAL A 376 -45.04 -30.57 18.16
CA VAL A 376 -45.76 -29.31 18.27
C VAL A 376 -45.77 -28.64 16.90
N PHE A 377 -46.86 -27.94 16.60
CA PHE A 377 -47.04 -27.16 15.40
C PHE A 377 -47.90 -25.95 15.77
N ALA A 378 -47.51 -24.77 15.29
CA ALA A 378 -48.26 -23.55 15.46
C ALA A 378 -48.78 -23.08 14.10
N ALA A 379 -50.02 -22.62 14.07
CA ALA A 379 -50.61 -21.96 12.92
C ALA A 379 -51.69 -20.99 13.37
N ASP A 380 -51.67 -19.83 12.76
CA ASP A 380 -52.74 -18.85 12.83
C ASP A 380 -53.97 -19.37 12.07
N MET A 381 -55.14 -19.22 12.68
CA MET A 381 -56.41 -19.72 12.14
C MET A 381 -57.33 -18.58 11.66
N ASP A 382 -57.02 -17.33 11.98
CA ASP A 382 -57.85 -16.17 11.69
C ASP A 382 -57.13 -15.03 10.93
N GLY A 383 -55.80 -15.05 10.86
CA GLY A 383 -55.02 -13.98 10.21
C GLY A 383 -55.10 -12.67 10.98
#